data_AF-A0A357HX82-F1
#
_entry.id   AF-A0A357HX82-F1
#
_cell.length_a   1.000
_cell.length_b   1.000
_cell.length_c   1.000
_cell.angle_alpha   90.00
_cell.angle_beta   90.00
_cell.angle_gamma   90.00
#
_symmetry.space_group_name_H-M   'P 1'
#
loop_
_entity.id
_entity.type
_entity.pdbx_description
1 polymer ?
#
loop_
_entity_poly.entity_id
_entity_poly.type
_entity_poly.pdbx_seq_one_letter_code
_entity_poly.pdbx_strand_id
1 'polypeptide(L)'
;GVVYTKSIRVGGDEIDSAIVNYMKRAYNLMIGERTAEEIKIKVGSAFPLEEEISMEVRGRDSVAGLPKTITITSQEIRDALSDTISAIVDLVRNALERCPPELSADLVDRGFFLAGGGAMIKGLDQQLSDATGLPVVIAEDPLSAVANGTGLVLDELAFLLKDLTGAPKN
;
A
#
# COMPACT_ATOMS: atom_id res chain seq x y z
N GLY A 1 23.46 -6.65 -3.50
CA GLY A 1 23.36 -5.91 -2.23
C GLY A 1 22.31 -4.81 -2.37
N VAL A 2 21.79 -4.27 -1.27
CA VAL A 2 20.79 -3.17 -1.29
C VAL A 2 21.46 -1.88 -1.80
N VAL A 3 20.84 -1.24 -2.80
CA VAL A 3 21.36 -0.02 -3.43
C VAL A 3 20.79 1.23 -2.75
N TYR A 4 19.47 1.25 -2.55
CA TYR A 4 18.78 2.34 -1.87
C TYR A 4 17.61 1.78 -1.04
N THR A 5 17.34 2.41 0.10
CA THR A 5 16.17 2.08 0.93
C THR A 5 15.65 3.32 1.64
N LYS A 6 14.33 3.43 1.74
CA LYS A 6 13.63 4.50 2.46
C LYS A 6 12.33 3.95 3.04
N SER A 7 11.97 4.46 4.21
CA SER A 7 10.75 4.11 4.93
C SER A 7 10.06 5.37 5.43
N ILE A 8 8.73 5.33 5.40
CA ILE A 8 7.84 6.28 6.07
C ILE A 8 6.89 5.49 6.98
N ARG A 9 6.28 6.17 7.96
CA ARG A 9 5.21 5.63 8.79
C ARG A 9 3.85 5.95 8.16
N VAL A 10 3.63 5.38 6.99
CA VAL A 10 2.35 5.45 6.26
C VAL A 10 2.10 4.07 5.66
N GLY A 11 1.09 3.39 6.17
CA GLY A 11 0.67 2.07 5.74
C GLY A 11 -0.80 1.82 6.04
N GLY A 12 -1.15 0.57 6.36
CA GLY A 12 -2.53 0.15 6.59
C GLY A 12 -3.22 0.91 7.72
N ASP A 13 -2.52 1.18 8.81
CA ASP A 13 -3.06 1.83 10.00
C ASP A 13 -3.38 3.32 9.74
N GLU A 14 -2.53 4.01 8.99
CA GLU A 14 -2.77 5.39 8.57
C GLU A 14 -3.94 5.49 7.58
N ILE A 15 -4.12 4.50 6.71
CA ILE A 15 -5.28 4.40 5.81
C ILE A 15 -6.57 4.22 6.62
N ASP A 16 -6.59 3.34 7.62
CA ASP A 16 -7.77 3.18 8.49
C ASP A 16 -8.07 4.45 9.27
N SER A 17 -7.03 5.10 9.79
CA SER A 17 -7.15 6.39 10.49
C SER A 17 -7.74 7.46 9.58
N ALA A 18 -7.34 7.51 8.31
CA ALA A 18 -7.89 8.43 7.32
C ALA A 18 -9.40 8.18 7.10
N ILE A 19 -9.81 6.92 7.01
CA ILE A 19 -11.23 6.53 6.89
C ILE A 19 -12.01 6.94 8.15
N VAL A 20 -11.53 6.62 9.36
CA VAL A 20 -12.17 7.02 10.62
C VAL A 20 -12.38 8.54 10.67
N ASN A 21 -11.35 9.30 10.29
CA ASN A 21 -11.39 10.76 10.28
C ASN A 21 -12.35 11.31 9.22
N TYR A 22 -12.43 10.69 8.05
CA TYR A 22 -13.41 11.05 7.02
C TYR A 22 -14.84 10.83 7.52
N MET A 23 -15.15 9.66 8.07
CA MET A 23 -16.50 9.33 8.56
C MET A 23 -16.96 10.29 9.66
N LYS A 24 -16.04 10.67 10.56
CA LYS A 24 -16.33 11.65 11.61
C LYS A 24 -16.59 13.05 11.03
N ARG A 25 -15.79 13.50 10.07
CA ARG A 25 -15.88 14.85 9.50
C ARG A 25 -17.06 15.03 8.54
N ALA A 26 -17.27 14.07 7.63
CA ALA A 26 -18.30 14.15 6.60
C ALA A 26 -19.70 13.80 7.14
N TYR A 27 -19.80 12.82 8.04
CA TYR A 27 -21.09 12.24 8.44
C TYR A 27 -21.44 12.37 9.92
N ASN A 28 -20.55 12.96 10.72
CA ASN A 28 -20.62 12.92 12.18
C ASN A 28 -20.75 11.47 12.69
N LEU A 29 -20.16 10.51 11.99
CA LEU A 29 -20.27 9.09 12.33
C LEU A 29 -18.96 8.58 12.94
N MET A 30 -19.04 8.12 14.19
CA MET A 30 -17.94 7.44 14.85
C MET A 30 -17.98 5.95 14.53
N ILE A 31 -16.88 5.44 14.00
CA ILE A 31 -16.64 4.02 13.73
C ILE A 31 -15.34 3.58 14.40
N GLY A 32 -15.20 2.27 14.66
CA GLY A 32 -13.96 1.69 15.18
C GLY A 32 -13.01 1.25 14.06
N GLU A 33 -11.77 0.94 14.42
CA GLU A 33 -10.71 0.49 13.50
C GLU A 33 -11.14 -0.73 12.67
N ARG A 34 -11.78 -1.73 13.29
CA ARG A 34 -12.28 -2.91 12.55
C ARG A 34 -13.25 -2.56 11.42
N THR A 35 -14.13 -1.58 11.64
CA THR A 35 -15.07 -1.11 10.61
C THR A 35 -14.32 -0.32 9.54
N ALA A 36 -13.32 0.48 9.93
CA ALA A 36 -12.48 1.19 8.97
C ALA A 36 -11.68 0.24 8.08
N GLU A 37 -11.08 -0.82 8.64
CA GLU A 37 -10.42 -1.90 7.89
C GLU A 37 -11.39 -2.59 6.92
N GLU A 38 -12.62 -2.87 7.37
CA GLU A 38 -13.63 -3.48 6.48
C GLU A 38 -13.99 -2.55 5.31
N ILE A 39 -14.10 -1.24 5.55
CA ILE A 39 -14.28 -0.22 4.51
C ILE A 39 -13.08 -0.21 3.57
N LYS A 40 -11.85 -0.19 4.10
CA LYS A 40 -10.59 -0.22 3.35
C LYS A 40 -10.56 -1.40 2.38
N ILE A 41 -10.83 -2.61 2.88
CA ILE A 41 -10.81 -3.85 2.08
C ILE A 41 -11.92 -3.83 1.02
N LYS A 42 -13.15 -3.47 1.40
CA LYS A 42 -14.31 -3.59 0.51
C LYS A 42 -14.37 -2.47 -0.53
N VAL A 43 -14.31 -1.22 -0.10
CA VAL A 43 -14.54 -0.04 -0.95
C VAL A 43 -13.32 0.87 -1.13
N GLY A 44 -12.20 0.61 -0.44
CA GLY A 44 -10.97 1.36 -0.64
C GLY A 44 -10.42 1.23 -2.06
N SER A 45 -10.07 2.37 -2.65
CA SER A 45 -9.40 2.47 -3.95
C SER A 45 -8.43 3.64 -3.95
N ALA A 46 -7.34 3.51 -4.72
CA ALA A 46 -6.36 4.57 -4.97
C ALA A 46 -6.52 5.19 -6.37
N PHE A 47 -7.34 4.59 -7.24
CA PHE A 47 -7.58 5.03 -8.62
C PHE A 47 -9.07 4.89 -8.99
N PRO A 48 -9.60 5.70 -9.92
CA PRO A 48 -10.92 5.51 -10.53
C PRO A 48 -11.20 4.07 -10.95
N LEU A 49 -12.34 3.55 -10.49
CA LEU A 49 -12.85 2.25 -10.89
C LEU A 49 -13.76 2.41 -12.11
N GLU A 50 -13.83 1.39 -12.96
CA GLU A 50 -14.80 1.37 -14.07
C GLU A 50 -16.24 1.49 -13.55
N GLU A 51 -16.53 0.76 -12.46
CA GLU A 51 -17.77 0.87 -11.72
C GLU A 51 -17.45 1.20 -10.25
N GLU A 52 -17.94 2.35 -9.79
CA GLU A 52 -17.81 2.73 -8.38
C GLU A 52 -18.67 1.80 -7.52
N ILE A 53 -18.09 1.33 -6.42
CA ILE A 53 -18.71 0.40 -5.47
C ILE A 53 -19.18 1.15 -4.23
N SER A 54 -20.16 0.57 -3.53
CA SER A 54 -20.71 1.18 -2.33
C SER A 54 -20.95 0.15 -1.23
N MET A 55 -21.05 0.61 0.01
CA MET A 55 -21.42 -0.25 1.14
C MET A 55 -22.17 0.54 2.22
N GLU A 56 -23.01 -0.17 2.98
CA GLU A 56 -23.60 0.38 4.20
C GLU A 56 -22.61 0.27 5.37
N VAL A 57 -22.50 1.35 6.13
CA VAL A 57 -21.67 1.43 7.33
C VAL A 57 -22.54 1.86 8.50
N ARG A 58 -22.47 1.08 9.57
CA ARG A 58 -23.13 1.38 10.84
C ARG A 58 -22.12 1.92 11.83
N GLY A 59 -22.48 3.01 12.50
CA GLY A 59 -21.67 3.62 13.55
C GLY A 59 -22.53 4.32 14.58
N ARG A 60 -21.88 5.14 15.41
CA ARG A 60 -22.54 6.00 16.40
C ARG A 60 -22.49 7.44 15.93
N ASP A 61 -23.64 8.08 15.83
CA ASP A 61 -23.70 9.52 15.55
C ASP A 61 -23.03 10.28 16.71
N SER A 62 -22.05 11.13 16.40
CA SER A 62 -21.26 11.88 17.40
C SER A 62 -22.05 13.01 18.06
N VAL A 63 -23.14 13.46 17.42
CA VAL A 63 -24.00 14.54 17.91
C VAL A 63 -25.16 13.96 18.70
N ALA A 64 -25.92 13.03 18.10
CA ALA A 64 -27.10 12.45 18.73
C ALA A 64 -26.77 11.30 19.71
N GLY A 65 -25.59 10.68 19.58
CA GLY A 65 -25.17 9.55 20.38
C GLY A 65 -25.88 8.22 20.05
N LEU A 66 -26.71 8.19 19.01
CA LEU A 66 -27.52 7.03 18.61
C LEU A 66 -26.87 6.25 17.47
N PRO A 67 -27.19 4.95 17.30
CA PRO A 67 -26.79 4.19 16.13
C PRO A 67 -27.33 4.81 14.84
N LYS A 68 -26.47 4.95 13.85
CA LYS A 68 -26.79 5.49 12.52
C LYS A 68 -26.16 4.62 11.45
N THR A 69 -26.87 4.44 10.35
CA THR A 69 -26.40 3.73 9.16
C THR A 69 -26.34 4.73 8.01
N ILE A 70 -25.25 4.70 7.25
CA ILE A 70 -25.08 5.48 6.03
C ILE A 70 -24.56 4.60 4.90
N THR A 71 -24.73 5.02 3.66
CA THR A 71 -24.09 4.41 2.50
C THR A 71 -22.91 5.27 2.10
N ILE A 72 -21.75 4.65 1.85
CA ILE A 72 -20.54 5.29 1.35
C ILE A 72 -20.11 4.66 0.03
N THR A 73 -19.38 5.41 -0.77
CA THR A 73 -18.88 5.00 -2.08
C THR A 73 -17.35 4.89 -2.13
N SER A 74 -16.82 4.13 -3.09
CA SER A 74 -15.37 4.04 -3.32
C SER A 74 -14.76 5.37 -3.74
N GLN A 75 -15.50 6.24 -4.40
CA GLN A 75 -15.05 7.59 -4.75
C GLN A 75 -14.79 8.44 -3.49
N GLU A 76 -15.75 8.47 -2.55
CA GLU A 76 -15.58 9.18 -1.29
C GLU A 76 -14.41 8.65 -0.45
N ILE A 77 -14.26 7.32 -0.41
CA ILE A 77 -13.14 6.72 0.31
C ILE A 77 -11.83 7.02 -0.40
N ARG A 78 -11.77 7.01 -1.73
CA ARG A 78 -10.57 7.45 -2.47
C ARG A 78 -10.17 8.87 -2.12
N ASP A 79 -11.13 9.79 -2.04
CA ASP A 79 -10.87 11.17 -1.62
C ASP A 79 -10.34 11.24 -0.18
N ALA A 80 -10.91 10.43 0.72
CA ALA A 80 -10.43 10.30 2.10
C ALA A 80 -8.99 9.77 2.21
N LEU A 81 -8.56 8.95 1.25
CA LEU A 81 -7.23 8.35 1.20
C LEU A 81 -6.20 9.18 0.41
N SER A 82 -6.61 10.28 -0.23
CA SER A 82 -5.75 11.07 -1.13
C SER A 82 -4.40 11.46 -0.52
N ASP A 83 -4.39 11.93 0.73
CA ASP A 83 -3.15 12.33 1.43
C ASP A 83 -2.22 11.13 1.70
N THR A 84 -2.76 9.99 2.13
CA THR A 84 -1.95 8.80 2.44
C THR A 84 -1.40 8.16 1.17
N ILE A 85 -2.20 8.09 0.11
CA ILE A 85 -1.76 7.62 -1.21
C ILE A 85 -0.70 8.55 -1.81
N SER A 86 -0.88 9.86 -1.69
CA SER A 86 0.12 10.84 -2.16
C SER A 86 1.46 10.68 -1.46
N ALA A 87 1.46 10.44 -0.14
CA ALA A 87 2.71 10.17 0.59
C ALA A 87 3.43 8.90 0.12
N ILE A 88 2.68 7.86 -0.28
CA ILE A 88 3.25 6.63 -0.87
C ILE A 88 3.83 6.92 -2.25
N VAL A 89 3.09 7.65 -3.11
CA VAL A 89 3.56 8.07 -4.44
C VAL A 89 4.85 8.88 -4.33
N ASP A 90 4.89 9.87 -3.43
CA ASP A 90 6.06 10.72 -3.24
C ASP A 90 7.27 9.92 -2.76
N LEU A 91 7.07 8.94 -1.87
CA LEU A 91 8.14 8.03 -1.43
C LEU A 91 8.73 7.26 -2.61
N VAL A 92 7.87 6.68 -3.46
CA VAL A 92 8.30 5.91 -4.62
C VAL A 92 9.06 6.79 -5.61
N ARG A 93 8.54 7.99 -5.93
CA ARG A 93 9.23 8.95 -6.81
C ARG A 93 10.61 9.34 -6.27
N ASN A 94 10.70 9.66 -4.98
CA ASN A 94 11.97 9.99 -4.34
C ASN A 94 12.96 8.81 -4.40
N ALA A 95 12.48 7.57 -4.28
CA ALA A 95 13.35 6.39 -4.40
C ALA A 95 13.87 6.21 -5.83
N LEU A 96 13.02 6.40 -6.84
CA LEU A 96 13.39 6.31 -8.25
C LEU A 96 14.39 7.39 -8.66
N GLU A 97 14.24 8.62 -8.17
CA GLU A 97 15.19 9.73 -8.42
C GLU A 97 16.59 9.47 -7.82
N ARG A 98 16.69 8.59 -6.82
CA ARG A 98 17.96 8.19 -6.19
C ARG A 98 18.54 6.93 -6.82
N CYS A 99 17.86 6.32 -7.79
CA CYS A 99 18.34 5.13 -8.47
C CYS A 99 19.54 5.48 -9.36
N PRO A 100 20.67 4.76 -9.27
CA PRO A 100 21.77 4.95 -10.19
C PRO A 100 21.35 4.74 -11.66
N PRO A 101 21.91 5.49 -12.62
CA PRO A 101 21.57 5.36 -14.04
C PRO A 101 21.74 3.92 -14.57
N GLU A 102 22.71 3.18 -14.04
CA GLU A 102 23.00 1.80 -14.46
C GLU A 102 21.84 0.83 -14.19
N LEU A 103 20.97 1.14 -13.22
CA LEU A 103 19.81 0.33 -12.84
C LEU A 103 18.49 0.92 -13.35
N SER A 104 18.52 2.17 -13.82
CA SER A 104 17.33 2.88 -14.28
C SER A 104 16.79 2.29 -15.59
N ALA A 105 17.65 1.76 -16.46
CA ALA A 105 17.25 1.11 -17.70
C ALA A 105 16.37 -0.13 -17.45
N ASP A 106 16.77 -0.97 -16.48
CA ASP A 106 16.01 -2.18 -16.13
C ASP A 106 14.62 -1.85 -15.55
N LEU A 107 14.49 -0.73 -14.82
CA LEU A 107 13.22 -0.26 -14.28
C LEU A 107 12.25 0.20 -15.38
N VAL A 108 12.76 0.78 -16.48
CA VAL A 108 11.91 1.18 -17.62
C VAL A 108 11.29 -0.05 -18.29
N ASP A 109 12.06 -1.11 -18.44
CA ASP A 109 11.60 -2.33 -19.12
C ASP A 109 10.72 -3.21 -18.23
N ARG A 110 11.08 -3.36 -16.94
CA ARG A 110 10.44 -4.32 -16.03
C ARG A 110 9.53 -3.69 -14.99
N GLY A 111 9.66 -2.39 -14.75
CA GLY A 111 8.94 -1.71 -13.69
C GLY A 111 9.40 -2.11 -12.29
N PHE A 112 8.48 -2.03 -11.33
CA PHE A 112 8.73 -2.44 -9.95
C PHE A 112 7.54 -3.20 -9.35
N PHE A 113 7.82 -3.94 -8.28
CA PHE A 113 6.85 -4.82 -7.64
C PHE A 113 6.30 -4.22 -6.35
N LEU A 114 5.00 -4.42 -6.11
CA LEU A 114 4.35 -4.17 -4.83
C LEU A 114 4.21 -5.46 -4.05
N ALA A 115 4.52 -5.40 -2.76
CA ALA A 115 4.34 -6.49 -1.82
C ALA A 115 3.77 -5.95 -0.49
N GLY A 116 3.23 -6.84 0.33
CA GLY A 116 2.53 -6.52 1.58
C GLY A 116 1.03 -6.30 1.38
N GLY A 117 0.27 -6.33 2.47
CA GLY A 117 -1.20 -6.22 2.42
C GLY A 117 -1.71 -4.90 1.85
N GLY A 118 -0.96 -3.81 2.02
CA GLY A 118 -1.30 -2.50 1.43
C GLY A 118 -1.29 -2.49 -0.09
N ALA A 119 -0.57 -3.42 -0.74
CA ALA A 119 -0.58 -3.58 -2.20
C ALA A 119 -1.97 -3.94 -2.75
N MET A 120 -2.87 -4.47 -1.91
CA MET A 120 -4.21 -4.91 -2.30
C MET A 120 -5.25 -3.76 -2.32
N ILE A 121 -4.85 -2.51 -2.05
CA ILE A 121 -5.71 -1.35 -2.29
C ILE A 121 -5.98 -1.26 -3.79
N LYS A 122 -7.25 -1.23 -4.17
CA LYS A 122 -7.67 -1.30 -5.58
C LYS A 122 -7.09 -0.12 -6.37
N GLY A 123 -6.37 -0.42 -7.46
CA GLY A 123 -5.77 0.58 -8.33
C GLY A 123 -4.55 1.29 -7.74
N LEU A 124 -3.94 0.78 -6.66
CA LEU A 124 -2.68 1.35 -6.16
C LEU A 124 -1.53 1.20 -7.16
N ASP A 125 -1.45 0.04 -7.80
CA ASP A 125 -0.56 -0.22 -8.93
C ASP A 125 -0.79 0.77 -10.08
N GLN A 126 -2.05 0.99 -10.46
CA GLN A 126 -2.40 1.96 -11.51
C GLN A 126 -2.02 3.39 -11.12
N GLN A 127 -2.34 3.81 -9.89
CA GLN A 127 -1.99 5.15 -9.40
C GLN A 127 -0.47 5.38 -9.36
N LEU A 128 0.30 4.36 -8.97
CA LEU A 128 1.76 4.43 -8.97
C LEU A 128 2.33 4.40 -10.39
N SER A 129 1.75 3.59 -11.28
CA SER A 129 2.12 3.52 -12.70
C SER A 129 1.91 4.88 -13.37
N ASP A 130 0.74 5.47 -13.20
CA ASP A 130 0.40 6.79 -13.75
C ASP A 130 1.33 7.89 -13.20
N ALA A 131 1.68 7.84 -11.90
CA ALA A 131 2.52 8.85 -11.27
C ALA A 131 4.01 8.72 -11.60
N THR A 132 4.49 7.52 -11.93
CA THR A 132 5.92 7.25 -12.18
C THR A 132 6.26 7.05 -13.66
N GLY A 133 5.27 6.72 -14.48
CA GLY A 133 5.45 6.32 -15.87
C GLY A 133 6.09 4.93 -16.05
N LEU A 134 6.17 4.13 -14.98
CA LEU A 134 6.77 2.80 -14.99
C LEU A 134 5.71 1.72 -14.78
N PRO A 135 5.88 0.52 -15.36
CA PRO A 135 5.04 -0.61 -15.04
C PRO A 135 5.07 -0.91 -13.52
N VAL A 136 3.92 -1.23 -12.94
CA VAL A 136 3.81 -1.64 -11.54
C VAL A 136 3.11 -2.98 -11.48
N VAL A 137 3.72 -3.94 -10.79
CA VAL A 137 3.21 -5.31 -10.71
C VAL A 137 2.98 -5.66 -9.25
N ILE A 138 1.77 -6.09 -8.91
CA ILE A 138 1.50 -6.66 -7.58
C ILE A 138 2.07 -8.08 -7.56
N ALA A 139 2.86 -8.41 -6.53
CA ALA A 139 3.39 -9.76 -6.35
C ALA A 139 2.25 -10.80 -6.27
N GLU A 140 2.49 -12.02 -6.74
CA GLU A 140 1.45 -13.07 -6.81
C GLU A 140 0.84 -13.40 -5.43
N ASP A 141 1.68 -13.46 -4.39
CA ASP A 141 1.26 -13.57 -2.99
C ASP A 141 1.88 -12.43 -2.18
N PRO A 142 1.28 -11.22 -2.20
CA PRO A 142 1.87 -10.05 -1.59
C PRO A 142 1.84 -10.15 -0.05
N LEU A 143 0.90 -10.90 0.53
CA LEU A 143 0.80 -11.09 1.98
C LEU A 143 1.91 -11.96 2.54
N SER A 144 2.25 -13.05 1.83
CA SER A 144 3.28 -13.98 2.28
C SER A 144 4.67 -13.68 1.72
N ALA A 145 4.82 -12.72 0.80
CA ALA A 145 6.06 -12.42 0.10
C ALA A 145 7.28 -12.31 1.03
N VAL A 146 7.15 -11.61 2.17
CA VAL A 146 8.23 -11.44 3.15
C VAL A 146 8.57 -12.77 3.84
N ALA A 147 7.57 -13.53 4.28
CA ALA A 147 7.76 -14.80 4.95
C ALA A 147 8.38 -15.85 4.00
N ASN A 148 7.88 -15.93 2.77
CA ASN A 148 8.38 -16.82 1.73
C ASN A 148 9.81 -16.48 1.34
N GLY A 149 10.12 -15.20 1.11
CA GLY A 149 11.49 -14.75 0.82
C GLY A 149 12.46 -15.05 1.95
N THR A 150 12.02 -14.90 3.20
CA THR A 150 12.82 -15.27 4.37
C THR A 150 13.08 -16.78 4.42
N GLY A 151 12.06 -17.61 4.15
CA GLY A 151 12.21 -19.07 4.09
C GLY A 151 13.19 -19.53 3.02
N LEU A 152 13.10 -18.98 1.81
CA LEU A 152 14.01 -19.30 0.70
C LEU A 152 15.47 -18.99 1.05
N VAL A 153 15.73 -17.83 1.67
CA VAL A 153 17.08 -17.47 2.11
C VAL A 153 17.61 -18.43 3.17
N LEU A 154 16.75 -18.96 4.06
CA LEU A 154 17.16 -19.95 5.06
C LEU A 154 17.53 -21.30 4.42
N ASP A 155 16.82 -21.71 3.37
CA ASP A 155 17.12 -22.96 2.65
C ASP A 155 18.44 -22.86 1.86
N GLU A 156 18.75 -21.68 1.30
CA GLU A 156 19.99 -21.42 0.55
C GLU A 156 21.12 -20.83 1.41
N LEU A 157 20.92 -20.76 2.73
CA LEU A 157 21.79 -20.01 3.64
C LEU A 157 23.26 -20.44 3.55
N ALA A 158 23.52 -21.74 3.37
CA ALA A 158 24.88 -22.27 3.24
C ALA A 158 25.59 -21.84 1.94
N PHE A 159 24.83 -21.62 0.86
CA PHE A 159 25.36 -21.12 -0.41
C PHE A 159 25.63 -19.61 -0.32
N LEU A 160 24.69 -18.84 0.21
CA LEU A 160 24.80 -17.39 0.38
C LEU A 160 25.90 -16.98 1.38
N LEU A 161 26.09 -17.74 2.46
CA LEU A 161 27.15 -17.49 3.44
C LEU A 161 28.55 -17.76 2.89
N LYS A 162 28.69 -18.58 1.84
CA LYS A 162 29.98 -18.93 1.24
C LYS A 162 30.66 -17.71 0.59
N ASP A 163 29.87 -16.77 0.06
CA ASP A 163 30.36 -15.50 -0.50
C ASP A 163 30.61 -14.42 0.57
N LEU A 164 30.04 -14.58 1.77
CA LEU A 164 30.27 -13.68 2.92
C LEU A 164 31.50 -14.09 3.74
N THR A 165 31.81 -15.39 3.81
CA THR A 165 33.07 -15.89 4.35
C THR A 165 34.12 -15.87 3.25
N GLY A 166 34.80 -14.75 3.05
CA GLY A 166 35.97 -14.69 2.18
C GLY A 166 37.03 -15.71 2.61
N ALA A 167 36.98 -16.92 2.05
CA ALA A 167 38.12 -17.81 2.05
C ALA A 167 39.16 -17.17 1.11
N PRO A 168 40.39 -16.87 1.57
CA PRO A 168 41.42 -16.36 0.68
C PRO A 168 41.65 -17.38 -0.43
N LYS A 169 41.62 -16.91 -1.68
CA LYS A 169 42.07 -17.71 -2.83
C LYS A 169 43.56 -17.99 -2.62
N ASN A 170 43.90 -19.24 -2.31
CA ASN A 170 45.26 -19.76 -2.40
C ASN A 170 45.65 -19.97 -3.86
#